data_AF-A0A842Y5F3-F1
#
_entry.id   AF-A0A842Y5F3-F1
#
_cell.length_a   1.000
_cell.length_b   1.000
_cell.length_c   1.000
_cell.angle_alpha   90.00
_cell.angle_beta   90.00
_cell.angle_gamma   90.00
#
_symmetry.space_group_name_H-M   'P 1'
#
loop_
_entity.id
_entity.type
_entity.pdbx_description
1 polymer ?
#
loop_
_entity_poly.entity_id
_entity_poly.type
_entity_poly.pdbx_seq_one_letter_code
_entity_poly.pdbx_strand_id
1 'polypeptide(L)' 'MVNTKVELHNGSIISVQFTGDFFLHPEELIETIESSLIGKRLGDDDLAQTIDHVLQGHNAQLIGASAQDFARVIMEASQ' A
#
# COMPACT_ATOMS: atom_id res chain seq x y z
N MET A 1 8.93 -11.44 -2.37
CA MET A 1 9.27 -10.62 -1.18
C MET A 1 8.91 -9.20 -1.52
N VAL A 2 8.03 -8.56 -0.75
CA VAL A 2 7.55 -7.20 -1.04
C VAL A 2 8.43 -6.19 -0.30
N ASN A 3 8.82 -5.13 -0.99
CA ASN A 3 9.58 -4.00 -0.47
C ASN A 3 8.74 -2.75 -0.68
N THR A 4 8.92 -1.77 0.19
CA THR A 4 8.22 -0.50 0.09
C THR A 4 9.17 0.63 0.37
N LYS A 5 9.03 1.70 -0.42
CA LYS A 5 9.59 3.01 -0.11
C LYS A 5 8.44 3.89 0.33
N VAL A 6 8.51 4.43 1.52
CA VAL A 6 7.54 5.39 2.02
C VAL A 6 8.27 6.68 2.36
N GLU A 7 7.69 7.81 2.00
CA GLU A 7 8.14 9.13 2.43
C GLU A 7 7.06 9.75 3.30
N LEU A 8 7.49 10.28 4.45
CA LEU A 8 6.62 10.87 5.45
C LEU A 8 7.00 12.31 5.67
N HIS A 9 5.98 13.16 5.78
CA HIS A 9 6.15 14.55 6.11
C HIS A 9 5.16 14.92 7.22
N ASN A 10 5.67 15.36 8.37
CA ASN A 10 4.88 15.67 9.56
C ASN A 10 3.92 14.53 10.01
N GLY A 11 4.32 13.27 9.78
CA GLY A 11 3.53 12.09 10.14
C GLY A 11 2.50 11.63 9.10
N SER A 12 2.36 12.36 7.98
CA SER A 12 1.52 11.97 6.84
C SER A 12 2.36 11.38 5.72
N ILE A 13 1.81 10.37 5.03
CA ILE A 13 2.40 9.78 3.83
C ILE A 13 2.35 10.82 2.71
N ILE A 14 3.50 11.18 2.16
CA ILE A 14 3.57 12.07 0.97
C ILE A 14 3.89 11.30 -0.31
N SER A 15 4.51 10.13 -0.17
CA SER A 15 4.85 9.24 -1.28
C SER A 15 4.94 7.81 -0.77
N VAL A 16 4.48 6.85 -1.56
CA VAL A 16 4.64 5.43 -1.29
C VAL A 16 4.86 4.70 -2.60
N GLN A 17 5.80 3.77 -2.61
CA GLN A 17 6.12 2.96 -3.78
C GLN A 17 6.33 1.51 -3.38
N PHE A 18 5.52 0.61 -3.95
CA PHE A 18 5.65 -0.83 -3.71
C PHE A 18 6.49 -1.48 -4.80
N THR A 19 7.45 -2.30 -4.40
CA THR A 19 8.35 -3.01 -5.33
C THR A 19 8.59 -4.42 -4.83
N GLY A 20 8.79 -5.37 -5.74
CA GLY A 20 9.14 -6.75 -5.38
C GLY A 20 8.40 -7.78 -6.23
N ASP A 21 8.57 -9.04 -5.87
CA ASP A 21 7.90 -10.18 -6.52
C ASP A 21 6.48 -10.36 -5.99
N PHE A 22 5.57 -9.51 -6.41
CA PHE A 22 4.13 -9.70 -6.27
C PHE A 22 3.48 -9.56 -7.64
N PHE A 23 2.36 -10.24 -7.84
CA PHE A 23 1.53 -10.06 -9.04
C PHE A 23 0.25 -9.35 -8.64
N LEU A 24 -0.01 -8.22 -9.26
CA LEU A 24 -1.26 -7.50 -9.16
C LEU A 24 -1.92 -7.48 -10.54
N HIS A 25 -3.18 -7.88 -10.61
CA HIS A 25 -3.94 -7.82 -11.85
C HIS A 25 -5.29 -7.13 -11.60
N PRO A 26 -5.59 -6.04 -12.33
CA PRO A 26 -4.72 -5.32 -13.28
C PRO A 26 -3.57 -4.56 -12.59
N GLU A 27 -2.44 -4.38 -13.27
CA GLU A 27 -1.23 -3.77 -12.68
C GLU A 27 -1.40 -2.29 -12.31
N GLU A 28 -2.23 -1.56 -13.05
CA GLU A 28 -2.56 -0.13 -12.83
C GLU A 28 -3.13 0.17 -11.43
N LEU A 29 -3.66 -0.86 -10.75
CA LEU A 29 -4.17 -0.70 -9.40
C LEU A 29 -3.10 -0.41 -8.38
N ILE A 30 -1.83 -0.73 -8.67
CA ILE A 30 -0.75 -0.41 -7.74
C ILE A 30 -0.66 1.10 -7.55
N GLU A 31 -0.80 1.86 -8.64
CA GLU A 31 -0.78 3.33 -8.63
C GLU A 31 -2.00 3.89 -7.89
N THR A 32 -3.16 3.22 -8.02
CA THR A 32 -4.39 3.58 -7.31
C THR A 32 -4.26 3.34 -5.81
N ILE A 33 -3.66 2.22 -5.42
CA ILE A 33 -3.36 1.89 -4.02
C ILE A 33 -2.40 2.92 -3.45
N GLU A 34 -1.29 3.19 -4.13
CA GLU A 34 -0.28 4.17 -3.71
C GLU A 34 -0.91 5.56 -3.52
N SER A 35 -1.69 6.02 -4.49
CA SER A 35 -2.40 7.30 -4.42
C SER A 35 -3.41 7.37 -3.28
N SER A 36 -4.09 6.25 -2.97
CA SER A 36 -5.07 6.18 -1.87
C SER A 36 -4.43 6.25 -0.48
N LEU A 37 -3.13 5.97 -0.39
CA LEU A 37 -2.35 6.04 0.84
C LEU A 37 -1.73 7.42 1.05
N ILE A 38 -1.48 8.19 -0.02
CA ILE A 38 -0.98 9.56 0.08
C ILE A 38 -1.98 10.42 0.90
N GLY A 39 -1.45 11.13 1.90
CA GLY A 39 -2.21 11.96 2.83
C GLY A 39 -2.65 11.23 4.11
N LYS A 40 -2.61 9.89 4.15
CA LYS A 40 -2.95 9.13 5.36
C LYS A 40 -1.85 9.23 6.41
N ARG A 41 -2.26 9.17 7.68
CA ARG A 41 -1.35 9.25 8.83
C ARG A 41 -1.03 7.84 9.31
N LEU A 42 0.26 7.53 9.44
CA LEU A 42 0.68 6.23 9.98
C LEU A 42 0.26 6.11 11.45
N GLY A 43 -0.56 5.12 11.77
CA GLY A 43 -0.98 4.76 13.15
C GLY A 43 -2.44 5.03 13.50
N ASP A 44 -3.11 5.98 12.84
CA ASP A 44 -4.56 6.22 13.00
C ASP A 44 -5.38 5.56 11.88
N ASP A 45 -4.78 5.40 10.71
CA ASP A 45 -5.47 4.94 9.50
C ASP A 45 -5.19 3.46 9.23
N ASP A 46 -6.24 2.70 8.96
CA ASP A 46 -6.13 1.29 8.63
C ASP A 46 -5.73 1.15 7.14
N LEU A 47 -4.42 1.23 6.89
CA LEU A 47 -3.84 1.13 5.56
C LEU A 47 -4.26 -0.17 4.87
N ALA A 48 -4.30 -1.27 5.63
CA ALA A 48 -4.72 -2.58 5.12
C ALA A 48 -6.17 -2.52 4.63
N GLN A 49 -7.09 -1.94 5.40
CA GLN A 49 -8.47 -1.75 5.00
C GLN A 49 -8.61 -0.86 3.76
N THR A 50 -7.79 0.20 3.64
CA THR A 50 -7.79 1.06 2.45
C THR A 50 -7.39 0.27 1.20
N ILE A 51 -6.32 -0.52 1.29
CA ILE A 51 -5.84 -1.36 0.20
C ILE A 51 -6.87 -2.42 -0.17
N ASP A 52 -7.46 -3.08 0.84
CA ASP A 52 -8.51 -4.09 0.65
C ASP A 52 -9.73 -3.50 -0.08
N HIS A 53 -10.16 -2.30 0.31
CA HIS A 53 -11.27 -1.61 -0.35
C HIS A 53 -10.97 -1.33 -1.83
N VAL A 54 -9.75 -0.89 -2.16
CA VAL A 54 -9.35 -0.68 -3.56
C VAL A 54 -9.34 -2.00 -4.33
N LEU A 55 -8.79 -3.07 -3.74
CA LEU A 55 -8.74 -4.39 -4.36
C LEU A 55 -10.16 -4.94 -4.61
N GLN A 56 -11.04 -4.86 -3.63
CA GLN A 56 -12.43 -5.32 -3.73
C GLN A 56 -13.23 -4.47 -4.73
N GLY A 57 -13.11 -3.15 -4.66
CA GLY A 57 -13.82 -2.20 -5.53
C GLY A 57 -13.47 -2.34 -7.00
N HIS A 58 -12.27 -2.82 -7.30
CA HIS A 58 -11.78 -3.02 -8.67
C HIS A 58 -11.69 -4.50 -9.08
N ASN A 59 -12.24 -5.42 -8.28
CA ASN A 59 -12.18 -6.87 -8.56
C ASN A 59 -10.75 -7.38 -8.82
N ALA A 60 -9.79 -6.78 -8.12
CA ALA A 60 -8.37 -7.01 -8.29
C ALA A 60 -7.94 -8.35 -7.71
N GLN A 61 -6.91 -8.96 -8.31
CA GLN A 61 -6.22 -10.09 -7.71
C GLN A 61 -4.79 -9.73 -7.37
N LEU A 62 -4.47 -9.83 -6.08
CA LEU A 62 -3.13 -9.74 -5.55
C LEU A 62 -2.63 -11.15 -5.22
N ILE A 63 -1.49 -11.53 -5.78
CA ILE A 63 -0.91 -12.87 -5.66
C ILE A 63 0.53 -12.73 -5.18
N GLY A 64 0.89 -13.51 -4.16
CA GLY A 64 2.23 -13.46 -3.54
C GLY A 64 2.40 -12.40 -2.45
N ALA A 65 1.35 -11.61 -2.18
CA ALA A 65 1.28 -10.66 -1.08
C ALA A 65 -0.19 -10.39 -0.69
N SER A 66 -0.41 -9.81 0.48
CA SER A 66 -1.75 -9.47 0.99
C SER A 66 -1.82 -7.99 1.37
N ALA A 67 -3.02 -7.41 1.46
CA ALA A 67 -3.19 -6.01 1.93
C ALA A 67 -2.51 -5.76 3.29
N GLN A 68 -2.50 -6.76 4.18
CA GLN A 68 -1.77 -6.69 5.45
C GLN A 68 -0.25 -6.68 5.28
N ASP A 69 0.30 -7.43 4.32
CA ASP A 69 1.74 -7.40 4.03
C ASP A 69 2.16 -6.00 3.57
N PHE A 70 1.38 -5.39 2.68
CA PHE A 70 1.60 -4.01 2.23
C PHE A 70 1.58 -3.03 3.40
N ALA A 71 0.53 -3.06 4.23
CA ALA A 71 0.43 -2.20 5.41
C ALA A 71 1.62 -2.38 6.37
N ARG A 72 2.04 -3.64 6.57
CA ARG A 72 3.17 -3.99 7.41
C ARG A 72 4.48 -3.43 6.86
N VAL A 73 4.79 -3.62 5.58
CA VAL A 73 6.05 -3.11 5.01
C VAL A 73 6.11 -1.59 4.95
N ILE A 74 4.96 -0.89 4.86
CA ILE A 74 4.90 0.57 5.01
C ILE A 74 5.30 0.97 6.43
N MET A 75 4.75 0.28 7.44
CA MET A 75 5.11 0.53 8.84
C MET A 75 6.59 0.22 9.09
N GLU A 76 7.12 -0.86 8.56
CA GLU A 76 8.54 -1.20 8.68
C GLU A 76 9.44 -0.19 7.94
N ALA A 77 9.03 0.32 6.78
CA ALA A 77 9.77 1.33 6.01
C ALA A 77 9.69 2.75 6.60
N SER A 78 8.74 3.00 7.51
CA SER A 78 8.57 4.29 8.20
C SER A 78 9.46 4.47 9.43
N GLN A 79 10.13 3.41 9.88
CA GLN A 79 11.04 3.39 11.03
C GLN A 79 12.49 3.67 10.61
#